data_AF-A0A0F7HI53-F1
#
_entry.id   AF-A0A0F7HI53-F1
#
_cell.length_a   1.000
_cell.length_b   1.000
_cell.length_c   1.000
_cell.angle_alpha   90.00
_cell.angle_beta   90.00
_cell.angle_gamma   90.00
#
_symmetry.space_group_name_H-M   'P 1'
#
loop_
_entity.id
_entity.type
_entity.pdbx_description
1 polymer ?
#
loop_
_entity_poly.entity_id
_entity_poly.type
_entity_poly.pdbx_seq_one_letter_code
_entity_poly.pdbx_strand_id
1 'polypeptide(L)' 'MEMESRIIEGRLTAYQISEALGISIDTANDLLDEKLKVDELDQEVREKLETLEQALFDQ' A
#
# COMPACT_ATOMS: atom_id res chain seq x y z
N MET A 1 1.08 9.62 -14.88
CA MET A 1 2.09 8.60 -14.55
C MET A 1 1.35 7.60 -13.70
N GLU A 2 1.16 6.37 -14.18
CA GLU A 2 0.65 5.29 -13.33
C GLU A 2 1.76 5.00 -12.31
N MET A 3 1.55 5.41 -11.07
CA MET A 3 2.45 5.06 -9.97
C MET A 3 2.10 3.64 -9.56
N GLU A 4 2.76 2.66 -10.16
CA GLU A 4 2.85 1.33 -9.55
C GLU A 4 3.51 1.51 -8.19
N SER A 5 2.75 1.25 -7.12
CA SER A 5 3.22 1.45 -5.77
C SER A 5 4.26 0.37 -5.43
N ARG A 6 5.46 0.82 -5.09
CA ARG A 6 6.65 -0.01 -4.81
C ARG A 6 6.50 -0.81 -3.52
N ILE A 7 5.53 -0.45 -2.68
CA ILE A 7 5.13 -1.26 -1.53
C ILE A 7 4.59 -2.63 -1.95
N ILE A 8 3.89 -2.66 -3.10
CA ILE A 8 3.26 -3.87 -3.63
C ILE A 8 4.30 -4.80 -4.28
N GLU A 9 5.50 -4.30 -4.60
CA GLU A 9 6.63 -5.08 -5.12
C GLU A 9 7.28 -6.04 -4.09
N GLY A 10 6.59 -6.37 -2.99
CA GLY A 10 6.95 -7.47 -2.09
C GLY A 10 7.97 -7.13 -1.00
N ARG A 11 8.20 -5.86 -0.69
CA ARG A 11 9.09 -5.46 0.43
C ARG A 11 8.41 -5.47 1.80
N LEU A 12 7.08 -5.41 1.83
CA LEU A 12 6.29 -5.42 3.05
C LEU A 12 5.32 -6.60 3.06
N THR A 13 5.09 -7.15 4.24
CA THR A 13 4.06 -8.16 4.47
C THR A 13 2.68 -7.50 4.59
N ALA A 14 1.61 -8.26 4.33
CA ALA A 14 0.23 -7.79 4.50
C ALA A 14 -0.02 -7.20 5.89
N TYR A 15 0.60 -7.79 6.93
CA TYR A 15 0.50 -7.29 8.30
C TYR A 15 1.14 -5.90 8.47
N GLN A 16 2.32 -5.66 7.89
CA GLN A 16 2.97 -4.36 7.96
C GLN A 16 2.18 -3.28 7.22
N ILE A 17 1.59 -3.65 6.07
CA ILE A 17 0.74 -2.77 5.28
C ILE A 17 -0.55 -2.46 6.04
N SER A 18 -1.20 -3.47 6.62
CA SER A 18 -2.43 -3.28 7.39
C SER A 18 -2.22 -2.35 8.59
N GLU A 19 -1.13 -2.56 9.34
CA GLU A 19 -0.78 -1.72 10.49
C GLU A 19 -0.44 -0.28 10.08
N ALA A 20 0.36 -0.11 9.02
CA ALA A 20 0.82 1.21 8.60
C ALA A 20 -0.29 2.06 7.95
N LEU A 21 -1.19 1.42 7.19
CA LEU A 21 -2.28 2.09 6.49
C LEU A 21 -3.57 2.15 7.32
N GLY A 22 -3.68 1.34 8.38
CA GLY A 22 -4.89 1.22 9.19
C GLY A 22 -6.03 0.52 8.46
N ILE A 23 -5.70 -0.40 7.55
CA ILE A 23 -6.66 -1.19 6.77
C ILE A 23 -6.73 -2.62 7.29
N SER A 24 -7.74 -3.38 6.84
CA SER A 24 -7.81 -4.80 7.21
C SER A 24 -6.67 -5.61 6.57
N ILE A 25 -6.25 -6.69 7.22
CA ILE A 25 -5.26 -7.63 6.65
C ILE A 25 -5.76 -8.20 5.32
N ASP A 26 -7.06 -8.47 5.17
CA ASP A 26 -7.64 -8.93 3.91
C ASP A 26 -7.46 -7.89 2.80
N THR A 27 -7.75 -6.62 3.06
CA THR A 27 -7.53 -5.51 2.12
C THR A 27 -6.04 -5.36 1.75
N ALA A 28 -5.14 -5.54 2.72
CA ALA A 28 -3.71 -5.52 2.47
C ALA A 28 -3.24 -6.70 1.61
N ASN A 29 -3.81 -7.89 1.81
CA ASN A 29 -3.55 -9.05 0.94
C ASN A 29 -4.11 -8.82 -0.46
N ASP A 30 -5.31 -8.24 -0.60
CA ASP A 30 -5.89 -7.94 -1.89
C ASP A 30 -5.05 -6.90 -2.67
N LEU A 31 -4.42 -5.95 -1.98
CA LEU A 31 -3.43 -5.05 -2.57
C LEU A 31 -2.19 -5.79 -3.05
N LEU A 32 -1.61 -6.66 -2.20
CA LEU A 32 -0.42 -7.45 -2.53
C LEU A 32 -0.64 -8.45 -3.66
N ASP A 33 -1.84 -9.03 -3.74
CA ASP A 33 -2.26 -9.95 -4.81
C ASP A 33 -2.72 -9.21 -6.08
N GLU A 34 -2.61 -7.87 -6.11
CA GLU A 34 -3.08 -7.01 -7.21
C GLU A 34 -4.58 -7.19 -7.55
N LYS A 35 -5.38 -7.76 -6.61
CA LYS A 35 -6.84 -7.88 -6.71
C LYS A 35 -7.55 -6.55 -6.47
N LEU A 36 -6.92 -5.68 -5.68
CA LEU A 36 -7.35 -4.34 -5.39
C LEU A 36 -6.30 -3.36 -5.92
N LYS A 37 -6.71 -2.39 -6.74
CA LYS A 37 -5.79 -1.34 -7.16
C LYS A 37 -5.68 -0.27 -6.09
N VAL A 38 -4.51 0.38 -5.99
CA VAL A 38 -4.34 1.58 -5.14
C VAL A 38 -5.35 2.67 -5.53
N ASP A 39 -5.76 2.69 -6.80
CA ASP A 39 -6.81 3.58 -7.29
C ASP A 39 -8.23 3.33 -6.75
N GLU A 40 -8.45 2.19 -6.12
CA GLU A 40 -9.74 1.84 -5.52
C GLU A 40 -9.75 2.07 -4.00
N LEU A 41 -8.61 2.46 -3.41
CA LEU A 41 -8.51 2.81 -2.01
C LEU A 41 -9.08 4.21 -1.73
N ASP A 42 -9.54 4.38 -0.50
CA ASP A 42 -9.92 5.68 0.04
C ASP A 42 -8.75 6.68 -0.04
N GLN A 43 -9.07 7.95 -0.25
CA GLN A 43 -8.08 9.02 -0.35
C GLN A 43 -7.12 9.05 0.84
N GLU A 44 -7.64 8.89 2.07
CA GLU A 44 -6.82 8.87 3.29
C GLU A 44 -5.80 7.71 3.27
N VAL A 45 -6.21 6.54 2.78
CA VAL A 45 -5.36 5.35 2.71
C VAL A 45 -4.27 5.54 1.66
N ARG A 46 -4.61 6.14 0.51
CA ARG A 46 -3.65 6.48 -0.55
C ARG A 46 -2.60 7.47 -0.07
N GLU A 47 -2.99 8.52 0.67
CA GLU A 47 -2.05 9.50 1.22
C GLU A 47 -1.08 8.86 2.23
N LYS A 48 -1.57 7.93 3.08
CA LYS A 48 -0.70 7.15 3.98
C LYS A 48 0.25 6.24 3.21
N LEU A 49 -0.23 5.63 2.13
CA LEU A 49 0.55 4.75 1.27
C LEU A 49 1.65 5.53 0.55
N GLU A 50 1.36 6.71 0.01
CA GLU A 50 2.38 7.61 -0.58
C GLU A 50 3.43 8.05 0.46
N THR A 51 2.99 8.39 1.68
CA THR A 51 3.89 8.75 2.79
C THR A 51 4.80 7.58 3.17
N LEU A 52 4.24 6.37 3.24
CA LEU A 52 4.96 5.15 3.55
C LEU A 52 5.97 4.80 2.45
N GLU A 53 5.61 5.01 1.19
CA GLU A 53 6.52 4.84 0.05
C GLU A 53 7.68 5.81 0.11
N GLN A 54 7.43 7.10 0.35
CA GLN A 54 8.50 8.08 0.48
C GLN A 54 9.46 7.72 1.62
N ALA A 55 8.92 7.32 2.78
CA ALA A 55 9.73 6.94 3.93
C ALA A 55 10.61 5.69 3.71
N LEU A 56 10.16 4.76 2.86
CA LEU A 56 10.85 3.48 2.63
C LEU A 56 11.76 3.47 1.40
N PHE A 57 11.45 4.27 0.38
CA PHE A 57 12.10 4.16 -0.95
C PHE A 57 12.77 5.45 -1.43
N ASP A 58 12.47 6.62 -0.87
CA ASP A 58 12.99 7.91 -1.33
C ASP A 58 14.25 8.34 -0.55
N GLN A 59 15.23 7.43 -0.41
CA GLN A 59 16.56 7.73 0.15
C GLN A 59 17.59 8.05 -0.93
#